data_AF-A0A1H7F4K4-F1
#
_entry.id   AF-A0A1H7F4K4-F1
#
_cell.length_a   1.000
_cell.length_b   1.000
_cell.length_c   1.000
_cell.angle_alpha   90.00
_cell.angle_beta   90.00
_cell.angle_gamma   90.00
#
_symmetry.space_group_name_H-M   'P 1'
#
loop_
_entity.id
_entity.type
_entity.pdbx_description
1 polymer ?
#
loop_
_entity_poly.entity_id
_entity_poly.type
_entity_poly.pdbx_seq_one_letter_code
_entity_poly.pdbx_strand_id
1 'polypeptide(L)'
;MRPGGPTCATIATGQLPTGTWPFTLDGEALGGYCMVGAFARHTLLSEYSCVRIEPWVPMDTAALLSCSVPTGWGSAVYAGGVKPGDTVVVVGAGGVGVNAVQGAAHAGAQHVIAVDPVAFKRDFAMTVGATHTAEDTRAAADLAHQLSWGVGADVVVVTTGELDAETTKGAVRCVGKGGTLVLTALAGVATETTLSLLGNPITVFEQRIQGSLFGGCNPFRDIPRLLRMHQEGSLELDSLITRRYSLEELRQGYADQAAGETIRGLLVHG
;
A
#
# COMPACT_ATOMS: atom_id res chain seq x y z
N MET A 1 15.06 -1.63 -34.14
CA MET A 1 14.02 -1.93 -33.13
C MET A 1 13.95 -0.75 -32.18
N ARG A 2 12.75 -0.20 -31.92
CA ARG A 2 12.57 1.01 -31.09
C ARG A 2 12.89 0.72 -29.61
N PRO A 3 13.42 1.69 -28.84
CA PRO A 3 13.56 1.57 -27.40
C PRO A 3 12.15 1.56 -26.78
N GLY A 4 11.68 0.37 -26.40
CA GLY A 4 10.28 0.14 -26.03
C GLY A 4 10.05 -1.22 -25.38
N GLY A 5 11.05 -1.71 -24.63
CA GLY A 5 10.79 -2.79 -23.66
C GLY A 5 10.01 -2.22 -22.47
N PRO A 6 9.16 -3.02 -21.79
CA PRO A 6 8.39 -2.55 -20.65
C PRO A 6 9.33 -2.01 -19.57
N THR A 7 9.08 -0.77 -19.13
CA THR A 7 9.84 -0.05 -18.09
C THR A 7 9.89 -0.77 -16.74
N CYS A 8 9.09 -1.81 -16.53
CA CYS A 8 9.19 -2.70 -15.36
C CYS A 8 10.51 -3.52 -15.31
N ALA A 9 11.21 -3.70 -16.43
CA ALA A 9 12.36 -4.62 -16.50
C ALA A 9 13.57 -4.19 -15.64
N THR A 10 13.67 -2.91 -15.25
CA THR A 10 14.80 -2.39 -14.45
C THR A 10 14.43 -1.96 -13.03
N ILE A 11 13.21 -2.25 -12.55
CA ILE A 11 12.81 -1.90 -11.16
C ILE A 11 13.76 -2.56 -10.14
N ALA A 12 14.11 -3.83 -10.37
CA ALA A 12 14.99 -4.61 -9.50
C ALA A 12 16.46 -4.21 -9.62
N THR A 13 16.92 -3.87 -10.83
CA THR A 13 18.32 -3.50 -11.07
C THR A 13 18.58 -2.04 -10.73
N GLY A 14 17.59 -1.16 -10.91
CA GLY A 14 17.72 0.28 -10.72
C GLY A 14 18.46 1.03 -11.82
N GLN A 15 18.69 0.39 -12.97
CA GLN A 15 19.28 1.02 -14.15
C GLN A 15 18.26 1.98 -14.79
N LEU A 16 18.70 3.18 -15.18
CA LEU A 16 17.83 4.16 -15.81
C LEU A 16 17.41 3.71 -17.22
N PRO A 17 16.28 4.20 -17.76
CA PRO A 17 15.82 3.85 -19.11
C PRO A 17 16.83 4.16 -20.22
N THR A 18 17.75 5.08 -19.97
CA THR A 18 18.88 5.44 -20.85
C THR A 18 19.99 4.38 -20.89
N GLY A 19 19.93 3.35 -20.06
CA GLY A 19 20.99 2.35 -19.88
C GLY A 19 22.12 2.83 -18.95
N THR A 20 22.02 4.03 -18.37
CA THR A 20 23.01 4.56 -17.44
C THR A 20 22.66 4.22 -15.99
N TRP A 21 23.66 4.27 -15.12
CA TRP A 21 23.52 4.01 -13.69
C TRP A 21 23.50 5.34 -12.91
N PRO A 22 22.55 5.52 -11.97
CA PRO A 22 22.42 6.79 -11.24
C PRO A 22 23.51 6.97 -10.17
N PHE A 23 24.16 5.89 -9.72
CA PHE A 23 25.14 5.94 -8.63
C PHE A 23 26.43 5.19 -8.98
N THR A 24 27.50 5.53 -8.26
CA THR A 24 28.78 4.82 -8.28
C THR A 24 29.32 4.74 -6.86
N LEU A 25 29.80 3.57 -6.45
CA LEU A 25 30.47 3.36 -5.18
C LEU A 25 31.75 2.57 -5.43
N ASP A 26 32.89 3.10 -5.00
CA ASP A 26 34.21 2.45 -5.16
C ASP A 26 34.54 2.00 -6.60
N GLY A 27 34.03 2.73 -7.59
CA GLY A 27 34.20 2.44 -9.02
C GLY A 27 33.17 1.46 -9.61
N GLU A 28 32.29 0.90 -8.80
CA GLU A 28 31.20 0.03 -9.25
C GLU A 28 29.92 0.81 -9.49
N ALA A 29 29.25 0.49 -10.60
CA ALA A 29 27.99 1.11 -10.97
C ALA A 29 26.84 0.55 -10.13
N LEU A 30 26.03 1.43 -9.53
CA LEU A 30 24.92 1.06 -8.66
C LEU A 30 23.60 1.65 -9.18
N GLY A 31 22.54 0.84 -9.07
CA GLY A 31 21.18 1.25 -9.39
C GLY A 31 20.45 1.86 -8.21
N GLY A 32 19.48 2.72 -8.50
CA GLY A 32 18.51 3.15 -7.50
C GLY A 32 17.36 2.18 -7.46
N TYR A 33 17.02 1.61 -6.30
CA TYR A 33 15.83 0.75 -6.18
C TYR A 33 14.59 1.49 -6.71
N CYS A 34 13.76 0.80 -7.50
CA CYS A 34 12.63 1.37 -8.25
C CYS A 34 13.01 2.53 -9.20
N MET A 35 14.27 2.62 -9.62
CA MET A 35 14.85 3.75 -10.38
C MET A 35 14.78 5.09 -9.63
N VAL A 36 14.64 5.07 -8.29
CA VAL A 36 14.60 6.27 -7.46
C VAL A 36 15.83 6.38 -6.57
N GLY A 37 16.16 5.33 -5.81
CA GLY A 37 17.31 5.35 -4.91
C GLY A 37 17.27 6.49 -3.88
N ALA A 38 16.14 6.63 -3.18
CA ALA A 38 15.86 7.80 -2.33
C ALA A 38 16.76 7.94 -1.09
N PHE A 39 17.55 6.92 -0.72
CA PHE A 39 18.45 6.97 0.45
C PHE A 39 19.83 7.52 0.08
N ALA A 40 19.82 8.65 -0.64
CA ALA A 40 21.01 9.38 -1.06
C ALA A 40 20.71 10.87 -1.01
N ARG A 41 21.73 11.70 -0.75
CA ARG A 41 21.57 13.18 -0.71
C ARG A 41 21.21 13.77 -2.07
N HIS A 42 21.60 13.11 -3.15
CA HIS A 42 21.29 13.47 -4.52
C HIS A 42 20.96 12.19 -5.29
N THR A 43 20.05 12.27 -6.25
CA THR A 43 19.71 11.15 -7.14
C THR A 43 19.45 11.66 -8.55
N LEU A 44 19.70 10.80 -9.54
CA LEU A 44 19.39 11.06 -10.94
C LEU A 44 18.15 10.26 -11.33
N LEU A 45 17.10 10.96 -11.75
CA LEU A 45 15.79 10.40 -12.05
C LEU A 45 15.35 10.79 -13.47
N SER A 46 14.41 10.04 -14.03
CA SER A 46 13.67 10.51 -15.21
C SER A 46 12.73 11.65 -14.83
N GLU A 47 12.59 12.65 -15.70
CA GLU A 47 11.56 13.70 -15.54
C GLU A 47 10.14 13.12 -15.47
N TYR A 48 9.90 11.99 -16.16
CA TYR A 48 8.62 11.27 -16.13
C TYR A 48 8.32 10.59 -14.78
N SER A 49 9.29 10.56 -13.87
CA SER A 49 9.14 10.08 -12.50
C SER A 49 9.07 11.21 -11.49
N CYS A 50 9.02 12.47 -11.94
CA CYS A 50 8.99 13.65 -11.09
C CYS A 50 7.61 14.33 -11.17
N VAL A 51 6.86 14.31 -10.07
CA VAL A 51 5.61 15.08 -9.96
C VAL A 51 5.91 16.40 -9.26
N ARG A 52 5.68 17.50 -9.96
CA ARG A 52 5.82 18.84 -9.38
C ARG A 52 4.74 19.06 -8.33
N ILE A 53 5.16 19.53 -7.16
CA ILE A 53 4.28 19.99 -6.07
C ILE A 53 4.47 21.48 -5.84
N GLU A 54 3.52 22.10 -5.15
CA GLU A 54 3.58 23.52 -4.83
C GLU A 54 4.59 23.81 -3.71
N PRO A 55 5.31 24.96 -3.74
CA PRO A 55 6.40 25.23 -2.79
C PRO A 55 6.00 25.29 -1.32
N TRP A 56 4.73 25.57 -1.02
CA TRP A 56 4.21 25.66 0.35
C TRP A 56 3.84 24.31 0.96
N VAL A 57 3.93 23.22 0.20
CA VAL A 57 3.61 21.87 0.66
C VAL A 57 4.78 21.32 1.46
N PRO A 58 4.61 20.92 2.72
CA PRO A 58 5.69 20.31 3.50
C PRO A 58 6.24 19.06 2.80
N MET A 59 7.56 19.00 2.62
CA MET A 59 8.22 17.87 1.94
C MET A 59 8.03 16.56 2.70
N ASP A 60 7.99 16.58 4.03
CA ASP A 60 7.71 15.44 4.89
C ASP A 60 6.38 14.77 4.51
N THR A 61 5.32 15.57 4.38
CA THR A 61 3.99 15.12 3.98
C THR A 61 3.97 14.66 2.52
N ALA A 62 4.62 15.41 1.63
CA ALA A 62 4.71 15.07 0.21
C ALA A 62 5.45 13.75 -0.05
N ALA A 63 6.45 13.41 0.77
CA ALA A 63 7.21 12.17 0.64
C ALA A 63 6.31 10.93 0.78
N LEU A 64 5.23 11.00 1.55
CA LEU A 64 4.28 9.89 1.72
C LEU A 64 3.48 9.60 0.44
N LEU A 65 3.24 10.63 -0.38
CA LEU A 65 2.49 10.54 -1.64
C LEU A 65 3.29 9.88 -2.77
N SER A 66 4.59 9.66 -2.59
CA SER A 66 5.42 8.97 -3.59
C SER A 66 5.12 7.47 -3.70
N CYS A 67 4.50 6.85 -2.67
CA CYS A 67 4.26 5.41 -2.65
C CYS A 67 3.01 5.02 -1.85
N SER A 68 3.13 4.85 -0.52
CA SER A 68 2.12 4.11 0.25
C SER A 68 0.74 4.74 0.26
N VAL A 69 0.64 6.07 0.15
CA VAL A 69 -0.64 6.77 0.19
C VAL A 69 -1.46 6.47 -1.08
N PRO A 70 -1.00 6.78 -2.31
CA PRO A 70 -1.69 6.35 -3.52
C PRO A 70 -1.89 4.84 -3.60
N THR A 71 -0.89 4.06 -3.15
CA THR A 71 -0.97 2.61 -3.20
C THR A 71 -2.13 2.07 -2.39
N GLY A 72 -2.26 2.48 -1.12
CA GLY A 72 -3.35 2.04 -0.27
C GLY A 72 -4.69 2.61 -0.72
N TRP A 73 -4.76 3.93 -0.86
CA TRP A 73 -6.01 4.62 -1.19
C TRP A 73 -6.56 4.15 -2.53
N GLY A 74 -5.73 4.07 -3.57
CA GLY A 74 -6.12 3.58 -4.89
C GLY A 74 -6.49 2.10 -4.89
N SER A 75 -5.83 1.27 -4.06
CA SER A 75 -6.20 -0.15 -3.97
C SER A 75 -7.61 -0.35 -3.44
N ALA A 76 -8.09 0.50 -2.52
CA ALA A 76 -9.48 0.48 -2.10
C ALA A 76 -10.40 1.10 -3.18
N VAL A 77 -10.11 2.33 -3.60
CA VAL A 77 -11.05 3.12 -4.42
C VAL A 77 -11.09 2.69 -5.89
N TYR A 78 -9.94 2.41 -6.51
CA TYR A 78 -9.83 2.08 -7.93
C TYR A 78 -9.79 0.58 -8.18
N ALA A 79 -8.85 -0.13 -7.55
CA ALA A 79 -8.68 -1.56 -7.79
C ALA A 79 -9.80 -2.40 -7.13
N GLY A 80 -10.19 -2.03 -5.91
CA GLY A 80 -11.32 -2.64 -5.20
C GLY A 80 -12.68 -2.14 -5.69
N GLY A 81 -12.74 -0.87 -6.13
CA GLY A 81 -13.98 -0.27 -6.62
C GLY A 81 -15.02 -0.12 -5.50
N VAL A 82 -14.58 0.21 -4.28
CA VAL A 82 -15.44 0.40 -3.11
C VAL A 82 -16.56 1.41 -3.41
N LYS A 83 -17.77 1.10 -2.92
CA LYS A 83 -18.98 1.90 -3.10
C LYS A 83 -19.60 2.26 -1.74
N PRO A 84 -20.48 3.28 -1.73
CA PRO A 84 -21.29 3.58 -0.57
C PRO A 84 -22.08 2.34 -0.09
N GLY A 85 -21.93 1.97 1.18
CA GLY A 85 -22.61 0.83 1.78
C GLY A 85 -21.78 -0.45 1.89
N ASP A 86 -20.63 -0.52 1.22
CA ASP A 86 -19.80 -1.74 1.19
C ASP A 86 -19.23 -2.11 2.58
N THR A 87 -19.04 -3.41 2.79
CA THR A 87 -18.18 -3.95 3.85
C THR A 87 -16.79 -4.23 3.28
N VAL A 88 -15.77 -3.60 3.84
CA VAL A 88 -14.38 -3.67 3.38
C VAL A 88 -13.49 -4.25 4.46
N VAL A 89 -12.65 -5.21 4.10
CA VAL A 89 -11.60 -5.77 4.97
C VAL A 89 -10.24 -5.35 4.43
N VAL A 90 -9.37 -4.80 5.29
CA VAL A 90 -7.99 -4.45 4.94
C VAL A 90 -7.05 -5.33 5.75
N VAL A 91 -6.34 -6.23 5.07
CA VAL A 91 -5.38 -7.16 5.68
C VAL A 91 -3.99 -6.52 5.70
N GLY A 92 -3.49 -6.26 6.91
CA GLY A 92 -2.32 -5.44 7.21
C GLY A 92 -2.71 -3.99 7.44
N ALA A 93 -2.34 -3.41 8.58
CA ALA A 93 -2.58 -2.01 8.93
C ALA A 93 -1.26 -1.21 9.07
N GLY A 94 -0.29 -1.51 8.20
CA GLY A 94 0.94 -0.71 8.06
C GLY A 94 0.74 0.53 7.17
N GLY A 95 1.83 1.17 6.75
CA GLY A 95 1.78 2.42 5.97
C GLY A 95 0.97 2.37 4.67
N VAL A 96 0.81 1.23 4.00
CA VAL A 96 -0.10 1.06 2.85
C VAL A 96 -1.53 0.79 3.33
N GLY A 97 -1.70 -0.15 4.25
CA GLY A 97 -2.99 -0.58 4.77
C GLY A 97 -3.83 0.55 5.38
N VAL A 98 -3.23 1.40 6.21
CA VAL A 98 -3.95 2.56 6.79
C VAL A 98 -4.45 3.53 5.72
N ASN A 99 -3.79 3.61 4.57
CA ASN A 99 -4.26 4.42 3.45
C ASN A 99 -5.36 3.71 2.64
N ALA A 100 -5.38 2.38 2.61
CA ALA A 100 -6.53 1.63 2.09
C ALA A 100 -7.77 1.78 2.99
N VAL A 101 -7.59 1.83 4.31
CA VAL A 101 -8.65 2.17 5.27
C VAL A 101 -9.23 3.55 4.97
N GLN A 102 -8.37 4.56 4.84
CA GLN A 102 -8.79 5.93 4.46
C GLN A 102 -9.52 5.96 3.12
N GLY A 103 -9.01 5.25 2.11
CA GLY A 103 -9.64 5.14 0.80
C GLY A 103 -11.03 4.50 0.86
N ALA A 104 -11.18 3.42 1.63
CA ALA A 104 -12.46 2.74 1.81
C ALA A 104 -13.48 3.64 2.51
N ALA A 105 -13.08 4.30 3.60
CA ALA A 105 -13.93 5.25 4.32
C ALA A 105 -14.34 6.43 3.42
N HIS A 106 -13.38 6.99 2.68
CA HIS A 106 -13.64 8.08 1.72
C HIS A 106 -14.61 7.68 0.61
N ALA A 107 -14.55 6.44 0.13
CA ALA A 107 -15.47 5.92 -0.89
C ALA A 107 -16.89 5.61 -0.35
N GLY A 108 -17.11 5.74 0.96
CA GLY A 108 -18.41 5.57 1.60
C GLY A 108 -18.68 4.14 2.10
N ALA A 109 -17.65 3.31 2.28
CA ALA A 109 -17.82 2.01 2.92
C ALA A 109 -18.55 2.17 4.27
N GLN A 110 -19.58 1.36 4.49
CA GLN A 110 -20.34 1.39 5.75
C GLN A 110 -19.55 0.73 6.87
N HIS A 111 -18.81 -0.33 6.53
CA HIS A 111 -17.97 -1.07 7.47
C HIS A 111 -16.57 -1.21 6.89
N VAL A 112 -15.58 -0.73 7.65
CA VAL A 112 -14.15 -0.92 7.34
C VAL A 112 -13.53 -1.68 8.51
N ILE A 113 -13.04 -2.89 8.23
CA ILE A 113 -12.42 -3.80 9.19
C ILE A 113 -10.91 -3.81 8.92
N ALA A 114 -10.12 -3.23 9.82
CA ALA A 114 -8.66 -3.29 9.74
C ALA A 114 -8.11 -4.53 10.46
N VAL A 115 -7.28 -5.31 9.78
CA VAL A 115 -6.74 -6.58 10.28
C VAL A 115 -5.24 -6.46 10.46
N ASP A 116 -4.76 -6.61 11.69
CA ASP A 116 -3.32 -6.62 11.97
C ASP A 116 -3.07 -7.33 13.32
N PRO A 117 -2.03 -8.16 13.47
CA PRO A 117 -1.72 -8.78 14.77
C PRO A 117 -1.26 -7.76 15.83
N VAL A 118 -0.74 -6.60 15.44
CA VAL A 118 -0.22 -5.58 16.36
C VAL A 118 -1.32 -4.63 16.80
N ALA A 119 -1.61 -4.58 18.10
CA ALA A 119 -2.68 -3.74 18.68
C ALA A 119 -2.52 -2.26 18.34
N PHE A 120 -1.31 -1.72 18.47
CA PHE A 120 -1.00 -0.33 18.11
C PHE A 120 -1.45 0.04 16.68
N LYS A 121 -1.27 -0.85 15.71
CA LYS A 121 -1.67 -0.61 14.31
C LYS A 121 -3.19 -0.63 14.13
N ARG A 122 -3.88 -1.52 14.86
CA ARG A 122 -5.34 -1.56 14.91
C ARG A 122 -5.90 -0.27 15.52
N ASP A 123 -5.34 0.16 16.64
CA ASP A 123 -5.74 1.41 17.30
C ASP A 123 -5.52 2.62 16.38
N PHE A 124 -4.38 2.68 15.69
CA PHE A 124 -4.13 3.71 14.69
C PHE A 124 -5.15 3.68 13.54
N ALA A 125 -5.47 2.51 13.01
CA ALA A 125 -6.42 2.37 11.90
C ALA A 125 -7.81 2.94 12.27
N MET A 126 -8.24 2.80 13.52
CA MET A 126 -9.50 3.40 14.01
C MET A 126 -9.50 4.93 13.94
N THR A 127 -8.35 5.58 14.06
CA THR A 127 -8.23 7.05 13.98
C THR A 127 -8.36 7.58 12.55
N VAL A 128 -8.17 6.74 11.54
CA VAL A 128 -8.15 7.12 10.11
C VAL A 128 -9.27 6.48 9.29
N GLY A 129 -10.33 6.00 9.94
CA GLY A 129 -11.56 5.58 9.27
C GLY A 129 -11.91 4.09 9.37
N ALA A 130 -11.12 3.27 10.08
CA ALA A 130 -11.60 1.94 10.43
C ALA A 130 -12.79 2.05 11.40
N THR A 131 -13.79 1.23 11.17
CA THR A 131 -14.98 1.12 12.04
C THR A 131 -14.86 -0.03 13.03
N HIS A 132 -14.06 -1.03 12.65
CA HIS A 132 -13.80 -2.22 13.43
C HIS A 132 -12.38 -2.69 13.18
N THR A 133 -11.88 -3.56 14.06
CA THR A 133 -10.56 -4.17 13.92
C THR A 133 -10.60 -5.65 14.28
N ALA A 134 -9.70 -6.43 13.70
CA ALA A 134 -9.50 -7.84 14.03
C ALA A 134 -8.00 -8.16 14.12
N GLU A 135 -7.64 -9.11 14.97
CA GLU A 135 -6.26 -9.57 15.16
C GLU A 135 -5.76 -10.43 14.00
N ASP A 136 -6.67 -11.12 13.30
CA ASP A 136 -6.35 -12.00 12.18
C ASP A 136 -7.51 -12.13 11.18
N THR A 137 -7.25 -12.83 10.07
CA THR A 137 -8.22 -13.00 8.97
C THR A 137 -9.40 -13.89 9.33
N ARG A 138 -9.29 -14.74 10.36
CA ARG A 138 -10.41 -15.57 10.81
C ARG A 138 -11.42 -14.71 11.58
N ALA A 139 -10.95 -13.95 12.56
CA ALA A 139 -11.78 -12.99 13.29
C ALA A 139 -12.38 -11.95 12.35
N ALA A 140 -11.62 -11.50 11.34
CA ALA A 140 -12.12 -10.59 10.31
C ALA A 140 -13.22 -11.21 9.45
N ALA A 141 -13.10 -12.48 9.05
CA ALA A 141 -14.13 -13.16 8.27
C ALA A 141 -15.43 -13.31 9.07
N ASP A 142 -15.35 -13.74 10.33
CA ASP A 142 -16.51 -13.88 11.21
C ASP A 142 -17.23 -12.52 11.37
N LEU A 143 -16.46 -11.45 11.58
CA LEU A 143 -17.00 -10.10 11.70
C LEU A 143 -17.61 -9.59 10.39
N ALA A 144 -16.94 -9.81 9.25
CA ALA A 144 -17.46 -9.42 7.94
C ALA A 144 -18.80 -10.10 7.67
N HIS A 145 -18.91 -11.41 7.92
CA HIS A 145 -20.17 -12.14 7.83
C HIS A 145 -21.23 -11.59 8.79
N GLN A 146 -20.88 -11.25 10.03
CA GLN A 146 -21.84 -10.68 10.97
C GLN A 146 -22.39 -9.33 10.49
N LEU A 147 -21.51 -8.45 10.03
CA LEU A 147 -21.86 -7.09 9.59
C LEU A 147 -22.63 -7.07 8.26
N SER A 148 -22.44 -8.09 7.42
CA SER A 148 -23.04 -8.17 6.09
C SER A 148 -24.19 -9.20 6.01
N TRP A 149 -24.83 -9.55 7.12
CA TRP A 149 -25.92 -10.55 7.20
C TRP A 149 -25.58 -11.92 6.58
N GLY A 150 -24.34 -12.36 6.78
CA GLY A 150 -23.83 -13.66 6.35
C GLY A 150 -23.12 -13.65 4.99
N VAL A 151 -23.09 -12.53 4.27
CA VAL A 151 -22.51 -12.48 2.91
C VAL A 151 -20.97 -12.52 2.88
N GLY A 152 -20.27 -11.82 3.77
CA GLY A 152 -18.84 -11.52 3.69
C GLY A 152 -18.57 -10.12 3.14
N ALA A 153 -17.29 -9.75 2.98
CA ALA A 153 -16.87 -8.42 2.54
C ALA A 153 -16.99 -8.23 1.02
N ASP A 154 -17.46 -7.06 0.60
CA ASP A 154 -17.52 -6.67 -0.82
C ASP A 154 -16.12 -6.46 -1.41
N VAL A 155 -15.18 -5.95 -0.59
CA VAL A 155 -13.79 -5.74 -0.98
C VAL A 155 -12.85 -6.20 0.13
N VAL A 156 -11.81 -6.95 -0.24
CA VAL A 156 -10.72 -7.34 0.66
C VAL A 156 -9.40 -6.85 0.06
N VAL A 157 -8.68 -5.98 0.75
CA VAL A 157 -7.39 -5.44 0.29
C VAL A 157 -6.24 -6.03 1.10
N VAL A 158 -5.30 -6.71 0.45
CA VAL A 158 -4.14 -7.34 1.09
C VAL A 158 -2.91 -6.44 0.94
N THR A 159 -2.37 -5.98 2.07
CA THR A 159 -1.26 -5.01 2.17
C THR A 159 -0.16 -5.45 3.14
N THR A 160 -0.07 -6.75 3.42
CA THR A 160 0.97 -7.34 4.28
C THR A 160 2.38 -7.12 3.74
N GLY A 161 3.38 -7.21 4.63
CA GLY A 161 4.79 -7.00 4.26
C GLY A 161 5.30 -8.01 3.23
N GLU A 162 4.77 -9.23 3.27
CA GLU A 162 5.00 -10.26 2.26
C GLU A 162 3.67 -10.92 1.90
N LEU A 163 3.47 -11.21 0.61
CA LEU A 163 2.32 -11.95 0.13
C LEU A 163 2.64 -13.45 0.10
N ASP A 164 1.98 -14.21 0.98
CA ASP A 164 2.14 -15.66 1.09
C ASP A 164 0.82 -16.42 0.94
N ALA A 165 0.92 -17.76 0.91
CA ALA A 165 -0.21 -18.65 0.72
C ALA A 165 -1.23 -18.60 1.87
N GLU A 166 -0.78 -18.51 3.12
CA GLU A 166 -1.68 -18.53 4.28
C GLU A 166 -2.44 -17.20 4.41
N THR A 167 -1.78 -16.07 4.20
CA THR A 167 -2.40 -14.74 4.15
C THR A 167 -3.44 -14.68 3.04
N THR A 168 -3.12 -15.16 1.84
CA THR A 168 -4.05 -15.14 0.71
C THR A 168 -5.26 -16.05 0.95
N LYS A 169 -5.03 -17.23 1.52
CA LYS A 169 -6.08 -18.20 1.89
C LYS A 169 -6.97 -17.70 3.03
N GLY A 170 -6.44 -16.93 3.96
CA GLY A 170 -7.23 -16.23 4.98
C GLY A 170 -8.05 -15.09 4.38
N ALA A 171 -7.42 -14.25 3.57
CA ALA A 171 -8.06 -13.10 2.93
C ALA A 171 -9.23 -13.52 2.02
N VAL A 172 -9.08 -14.57 1.22
CA VAL A 172 -10.16 -15.06 0.33
C VAL A 172 -11.39 -15.55 1.10
N ARG A 173 -11.25 -15.98 2.37
CA ARG A 173 -12.38 -16.36 3.22
C ARG A 173 -13.19 -15.17 3.70
N CYS A 174 -12.58 -13.99 3.74
CA CYS A 174 -13.27 -12.76 4.09
C CYS A 174 -14.15 -12.26 2.94
N VAL A 175 -13.84 -12.64 1.69
CA VAL A 175 -14.52 -12.14 0.49
C VAL A 175 -15.93 -12.72 0.41
N GLY A 176 -16.92 -11.85 0.31
CA GLY A 176 -18.30 -12.21 0.13
C GLY A 176 -18.66 -12.56 -1.31
N LYS A 177 -19.94 -12.86 -1.54
CA LYS A 177 -20.45 -13.17 -2.88
C LYS A 177 -20.38 -11.96 -3.81
N GLY A 178 -19.79 -12.12 -4.98
CA GLY A 178 -19.56 -11.06 -5.96
C GLY A 178 -18.42 -10.10 -5.60
N GLY A 179 -17.76 -10.33 -4.46
CA GLY A 179 -16.73 -9.45 -3.92
C GLY A 179 -15.38 -9.56 -4.63
N THR A 180 -14.48 -8.64 -4.31
CA THR A 180 -13.15 -8.52 -4.94
C THR A 180 -12.03 -8.63 -3.92
N LEU A 181 -11.09 -9.55 -4.18
CA LEU A 181 -9.81 -9.64 -3.49
C LEU A 181 -8.75 -8.82 -4.24
N VAL A 182 -8.23 -7.78 -3.61
CA VAL A 182 -7.19 -6.90 -4.16
C VAL A 182 -5.83 -7.26 -3.54
N LEU A 183 -4.94 -7.78 -4.37
CA LEU A 183 -3.56 -8.12 -3.99
C LEU A 183 -2.66 -6.90 -4.23
N THR A 184 -2.32 -6.19 -3.16
CA THR A 184 -1.43 -5.01 -3.20
C THR A 184 -0.04 -5.32 -2.64
N ALA A 185 0.03 -6.26 -1.69
CA ALA A 185 1.29 -6.81 -1.21
C ALA A 185 2.05 -7.55 -2.32
N LEU A 186 3.39 -7.54 -2.24
CA LEU A 186 4.26 -8.24 -3.16
C LEU A 186 4.80 -9.52 -2.50
N ALA A 187 4.97 -10.56 -3.30
CA ALA A 187 5.76 -11.73 -2.91
C ALA A 187 7.26 -11.44 -3.03
N GLY A 188 8.09 -12.17 -2.29
CA GLY A 188 9.54 -12.08 -2.40
C GLY A 188 10.02 -12.29 -3.83
N VAL A 189 10.86 -11.37 -4.35
CA VAL A 189 11.35 -11.41 -5.74
C VAL A 189 12.25 -12.63 -6.02
N ALA A 190 12.89 -13.16 -4.97
CA ALA A 190 13.77 -14.33 -5.06
C ALA A 190 13.00 -15.67 -4.98
N THR A 191 11.71 -15.64 -4.67
CA THR A 191 10.88 -16.82 -4.43
C THR A 191 9.78 -16.91 -5.49
N GLU A 192 9.66 -18.05 -6.17
CA GLU A 192 8.51 -18.36 -7.03
C GLU A 192 7.27 -18.66 -6.18
N THR A 193 6.85 -17.71 -5.36
CA THR A 193 5.76 -17.89 -4.39
C THR A 193 4.45 -18.12 -5.13
N THR A 194 3.87 -19.28 -4.89
CA THR A 194 2.54 -19.63 -5.40
C THR A 194 1.49 -19.27 -4.36
N LEU A 195 0.41 -18.63 -4.80
CA LEU A 195 -0.70 -18.25 -3.94
C LEU A 195 -1.71 -19.39 -3.81
N SER A 196 -2.28 -19.55 -2.62
CA SER A 196 -3.34 -20.53 -2.35
C SER A 196 -4.71 -19.85 -2.34
N LEU A 197 -5.62 -20.37 -3.16
CA LEU A 197 -6.96 -19.82 -3.38
C LEU A 197 -8.02 -20.91 -3.23
N LEU A 198 -9.25 -20.52 -2.87
CA LEU A 198 -10.37 -21.45 -2.71
C LEU A 198 -11.18 -21.52 -4.01
N GLY A 199 -10.93 -22.54 -4.84
CA GLY A 199 -11.51 -22.63 -6.19
C GLY A 199 -13.04 -22.62 -6.24
N ASN A 200 -13.71 -23.40 -5.39
CA ASN A 200 -15.17 -23.47 -5.36
C ASN A 200 -15.80 -22.13 -4.94
N PRO A 201 -15.42 -21.50 -3.80
CA PRO A 201 -15.89 -20.16 -3.46
C PRO A 201 -15.69 -19.14 -4.57
N ILE A 202 -14.50 -19.11 -5.20
CA ILE A 202 -14.22 -18.13 -6.26
C ILE A 202 -15.20 -18.29 -7.44
N THR A 203 -15.41 -19.53 -7.88
CA THR A 203 -16.25 -19.80 -9.05
C THR A 203 -17.73 -19.66 -8.74
N VAL A 204 -18.19 -20.26 -7.65
CA VAL A 204 -19.63 -20.35 -7.31
C VAL A 204 -20.17 -19.02 -6.77
N PHE A 205 -19.34 -18.26 -6.06
CA PHE A 205 -19.73 -16.96 -5.52
C PHE A 205 -19.30 -15.79 -6.41
N GLU A 206 -18.79 -16.05 -7.61
CA GLU A 206 -18.37 -15.02 -8.57
C GLU A 206 -17.37 -14.01 -7.98
N GLN A 207 -16.43 -14.50 -7.15
CA GLN A 207 -15.40 -13.65 -6.56
C GLN A 207 -14.38 -13.25 -7.63
N ARG A 208 -13.86 -12.02 -7.53
CA ARG A 208 -12.82 -11.49 -8.42
C ARG A 208 -11.50 -11.38 -7.68
N ILE A 209 -10.40 -11.54 -8.41
CA ILE A 209 -9.05 -11.34 -7.89
C ILE A 209 -8.33 -10.33 -8.78
N GLN A 210 -7.78 -9.29 -8.16
CA GLN A 210 -7.15 -8.17 -8.86
C GLN A 210 -5.79 -7.87 -8.23
N GLY A 211 -4.72 -7.93 -9.03
CA GLY A 211 -3.43 -7.37 -8.64
C GLY A 211 -3.43 -5.85 -8.77
N SER A 212 -2.79 -5.14 -7.83
CA SER A 212 -2.76 -3.67 -7.82
C SER A 212 -1.35 -3.15 -7.56
N LEU A 213 -0.75 -2.55 -8.60
CA LEU A 213 0.49 -1.78 -8.48
C LEU A 213 0.15 -0.30 -8.29
N PHE A 214 0.69 0.32 -7.24
CA PHE A 214 0.47 1.73 -6.92
C PHE A 214 -1.02 2.11 -6.85
N GLY A 215 -1.88 1.17 -6.42
CA GLY A 215 -3.31 1.40 -6.27
C GLY A 215 -4.06 1.59 -7.59
N GLY A 216 -3.43 1.32 -8.75
CA GLY A 216 -3.97 1.73 -10.05
C GLY A 216 -3.99 3.26 -10.27
N CYS A 217 -3.27 4.01 -9.42
CA CYS A 217 -3.18 5.45 -9.53
C CYS A 217 -2.30 5.88 -10.71
N ASN A 218 -2.65 7.01 -11.31
CA ASN A 218 -1.76 7.76 -12.17
C ASN A 218 -1.07 8.84 -11.31
N PRO A 219 0.26 8.83 -11.15
CA PRO A 219 0.95 9.73 -10.22
C PRO A 219 0.73 11.22 -10.54
N PHE A 220 0.74 11.61 -11.81
CA PHE A 220 0.54 13.00 -12.23
C PHE A 220 -0.88 13.52 -11.96
N ARG A 221 -1.87 12.61 -11.95
CA ARG A 221 -3.26 12.95 -11.66
C ARG A 221 -3.57 12.88 -10.17
N ASP A 222 -3.12 11.80 -9.52
CA ASP A 222 -3.64 11.39 -8.22
C ASP A 222 -2.85 11.97 -7.06
N ILE A 223 -1.53 12.17 -7.19
CA ILE A 223 -0.74 12.84 -6.14
C ILE A 223 -1.27 14.26 -5.86
N PRO A 224 -1.50 15.14 -6.87
CA PRO A 224 -2.08 16.46 -6.61
C PRO A 224 -3.49 16.41 -6.00
N ARG A 225 -4.30 15.40 -6.36
CA ARG A 225 -5.65 15.22 -5.82
C ARG A 225 -5.63 14.79 -4.36
N LEU A 226 -4.84 13.77 -4.02
CA LEU A 226 -4.67 13.29 -2.65
C LEU A 226 -4.11 14.39 -1.74
N LEU A 227 -3.18 15.20 -2.27
CA LEU A 227 -2.65 16.35 -1.55
C LEU A 227 -3.74 17.40 -1.26
N ARG A 228 -4.62 17.67 -2.22
CA ARG A 228 -5.77 18.57 -2.01
C ARG A 228 -6.74 18.00 -0.99
N MET A 229 -7.05 16.71 -1.07
CA MET A 229 -7.90 16.04 -0.09
C MET A 229 -7.36 16.19 1.33
N HIS A 230 -6.04 16.10 1.48
CA HIS A 230 -5.37 16.34 2.76
C HIS A 230 -5.50 17.79 3.24
N GLN A 231 -5.28 18.76 2.35
CA GLN A 231 -5.48 20.19 2.66
C GLN A 231 -6.94 20.51 3.07
N GLU A 232 -7.90 19.79 2.50
CA GLU A 232 -9.33 19.90 2.82
C GLU A 232 -9.73 19.09 4.07
N GLY A 233 -8.79 18.36 4.70
CA GLY A 233 -9.02 17.58 5.91
C GLY A 233 -9.74 16.24 5.69
N SER A 234 -9.89 15.81 4.43
CA SER A 234 -10.55 14.54 4.06
C SER A 234 -9.58 13.36 3.91
N LEU A 235 -8.27 13.62 4.06
CA LEU A 235 -7.22 12.61 4.07
C LEU A 235 -6.15 12.99 5.11
N GLU A 236 -5.90 12.10 6.04
CA GLU A 236 -4.92 12.26 7.10
C GLU A 236 -3.53 11.77 6.61
N LEU A 237 -2.54 12.67 6.61
CA LEU A 237 -1.17 12.38 6.18
C LEU A 237 -0.13 12.62 7.28
N ASP A 238 -0.32 13.62 8.13
CA ASP A 238 0.73 14.11 9.02
C ASP A 238 0.98 13.14 10.17
N SER A 239 -0.09 12.58 10.75
CA SER A 239 -0.03 11.56 11.81
C SER A 239 0.50 10.21 11.33
N LEU A 240 0.56 9.96 10.02
CA LEU A 240 1.14 8.73 9.47
C LEU A 240 2.63 8.61 9.83
N ILE A 241 3.32 9.75 9.97
CA ILE A 241 4.74 9.81 10.36
C ILE A 241 4.87 9.61 11.87
N THR A 242 4.92 8.35 12.27
CA THR A 242 5.03 7.94 13.67
C THR A 242 6.43 8.10 14.25
N ARG A 243 7.48 8.02 13.42
CA ARG A 243 8.88 8.21 13.82
C ARG A 243 9.68 8.91 12.73
N ARG A 244 10.68 9.67 13.17
CA ARG A 244 11.67 10.33 12.33
C ARG A 244 13.05 9.77 12.66
N TYR A 245 13.87 9.58 11.64
CA TYR A 245 15.20 8.99 11.75
C TYR A 245 16.20 9.83 10.95
N SER A 246 17.45 9.89 11.41
CA SER A 246 18.56 10.32 10.57
C SER A 246 18.98 9.21 9.59
N LEU A 247 19.86 9.53 8.63
CA LEU A 247 20.40 8.52 7.71
C LEU A 247 21.28 7.49 8.46
N GLU A 248 21.97 7.90 9.52
CA GLU A 248 22.77 7.03 10.38
C GLU A 248 21.90 6.02 11.15
N GLU A 249 20.65 6.38 11.44
CA GLU A 249 19.67 5.57 12.14
C GLU A 249 18.88 4.63 11.21
N LEU A 250 19.23 4.56 9.92
CA LEU A 250 18.51 3.76 8.92
C LEU A 250 18.28 2.30 9.35
N ARG A 251 19.29 1.66 9.96
CA ARG A 251 19.17 0.29 10.45
C ARG A 251 18.14 0.16 11.58
N GLN A 252 18.08 1.15 12.47
CA GLN A 252 17.06 1.19 13.52
C GLN A 252 15.68 1.36 12.92
N GLY A 253 15.52 2.24 11.93
CA GLY A 253 14.26 2.41 11.22
C GLY A 253 13.73 1.12 10.60
N TYR A 254 14.61 0.29 10.01
CA TYR A 254 14.23 -1.04 9.52
C TYR A 254 13.85 -2.01 10.65
N ALA A 255 14.57 -1.99 11.78
CA ALA A 255 14.25 -2.82 12.93
C ALA A 255 12.88 -2.47 13.53
N ASP A 256 12.60 -1.19 13.72
CA ASP A 256 11.32 -0.69 14.26
C ASP A 256 10.15 -1.02 13.31
N GLN A 257 10.38 -0.94 11.99
CA GLN A 257 9.40 -1.35 10.99
C GLN A 257 9.10 -2.85 11.08
N ALA A 258 10.13 -3.69 11.18
CA ALA A 258 9.99 -5.13 11.31
C ALA A 258 9.32 -5.54 12.63
N ALA A 259 9.59 -4.83 13.72
CA ALA A 259 8.95 -5.01 15.02
C ALA A 259 7.49 -4.50 15.06
N GLY A 260 7.05 -3.77 14.03
CA GLY A 260 5.69 -3.23 13.96
C GLY A 260 5.45 -2.01 14.85
N GLU A 261 6.50 -1.32 15.26
CA GLU A 261 6.45 -0.15 16.15
C GLU A 261 6.11 1.16 15.41
N THR A 262 6.03 1.12 14.08
CA THR A 262 5.76 2.30 13.24
C THR A 262 4.66 2.05 12.21
N ILE A 263 4.00 3.15 11.82
CA ILE A 263 3.16 3.21 10.62
C ILE A 263 4.01 3.69 9.43
N ARG A 264 4.64 4.87 9.58
CA ARG A 264 5.71 5.36 8.70
C ARG A 264 6.88 5.85 9.53
N GLY A 265 8.07 5.39 9.17
CA GLY A 265 9.33 6.04 9.47
C GLY A 265 9.68 7.04 8.38
N LEU A 266 10.01 8.28 8.75
CA LEU A 266 10.52 9.29 7.83
C LEU A 266 12.02 9.50 8.07
N LEU A 267 12.82 9.35 7.03
CA LEU A 267 14.22 9.76 7.08
C LEU A 267 14.29 11.27 6.83
N VAL A 268 14.94 11.98 7.75
CA VAL A 268 15.11 13.43 7.66
C VAL A 268 16.54 13.72 7.25
N HIS A 269 16.69 14.48 6.17
CA HIS A 269 17.99 15.03 5.78
C HIS A 269 18.23 16.32 6.56
N GLY A 270 19.25 16.32 7.41
CA GLY A 270 19.77 17.53 8.08
C GLY A 270 20.59 18.41 7.15
#